data_AF-A0AAD7HWP8-F1
#
_entry.id   AF-A0AAD7HWP8-F1
#
_cell.length_a   1.000
_cell.length_b   1.000
_cell.length_c   1.000
_cell.angle_alpha   90.00
_cell.angle_beta   90.00
_cell.angle_gamma   90.00
#
_symmetry.space_group_name_H-M   'P 1'
#
loop_
_entity.id
_entity.type
_entity.pdbx_description
1 polymer ?
#
loop_
_entity_poly.entity_id
_entity_poly.type
_entity_poly.pdbx_seq_one_letter_code
_entity_poly.pdbx_strand_id
1 'polypeptide(L)'
;MRAIVFSFSFSIICTTPCLDMSIRIFFKGLDRGYNARYWSLPNHQEPFEPLLTDIVVPHSLLFNRAGDRVPKEVTFEQAKYWGVEDGDCALYGQAQSLDGSTKFCLRFILNVEEVMRDRKSLTFRTYVRLLKDARFHSKHLVKAEGLFVPVHYGLWLMETGDWAGNVVCSITQWCGKSWNELSRTDMNTEANSILVGRTLEMLHDYGVTHGGVVHRADFRHLIFDVDAPGLSRDDLFNGQTPCYIVDFAEARAGHACTRRLPVLPLDVLLNPKEVGCAELADVMDSLKFMDTSRKLSPKCETYKALQWYDEYSKAFPDLKRSDVLLGQRAKFYSEMPSLYPELHVSFESPGECSKMILYRDPDWDEETVLSVDSAADYRADSTSPETVADHLDVVDDKLRLTEPEDPVVALP
;
A
#
# COMPACT_ATOMS: atom_id res chain seq x y z
N MET A 1 3.78 55.82 11.17
CA MET A 1 3.67 54.60 10.35
C MET A 1 3.13 53.48 11.24
N ARG A 2 1.86 53.13 11.08
CA ARG A 2 1.26 51.96 11.74
C ARG A 2 1.35 50.81 10.73
N ALA A 3 2.10 49.76 11.07
CA ALA A 3 2.13 48.55 10.27
C ALA A 3 0.74 47.89 10.35
N ILE A 4 0.04 47.83 9.22
CA ILE A 4 -1.16 47.01 9.08
C ILE A 4 -0.65 45.58 8.95
N VAL A 5 -0.75 44.80 10.03
CA VAL A 5 -0.50 43.36 10.01
C VAL A 5 -1.76 42.73 9.42
N PHE A 6 -1.71 42.37 8.14
CA PHE A 6 -2.74 41.53 7.54
C PHE A 6 -2.60 40.13 8.13
N SER A 7 -3.52 39.77 9.02
CA SER A 7 -3.74 38.39 9.43
C SER A 7 -4.44 37.67 8.29
N PHE A 8 -3.67 37.02 7.42
CA PHE A 8 -4.21 36.05 6.46
C PHE A 8 -4.58 34.80 7.24
N SER A 9 -5.86 34.68 7.58
CA SER A 9 -6.43 33.43 8.09
C SER A 9 -6.55 32.47 6.91
N PHE A 10 -5.56 31.60 6.77
CA PHE A 10 -5.61 30.49 5.84
C PHE A 10 -6.71 29.53 6.29
N SER A 11 -7.91 29.69 5.75
CA SER A 11 -8.88 28.60 5.75
C SER A 11 -8.34 27.59 4.75
N ILE A 12 -7.79 26.47 5.21
CA ILE A 12 -7.81 25.26 4.39
C ILE A 12 -9.30 25.03 4.13
N ILE A 13 -9.82 25.52 3.00
CA ILE A 13 -11.24 25.44 2.72
C ILE A 13 -11.50 23.97 2.38
N CYS A 14 -11.73 23.17 3.42
CA CYS A 14 -12.46 21.92 3.35
C CYS A 14 -13.90 22.29 2.93
N THR A 15 -14.08 22.64 1.65
CA THR A 15 -15.40 22.90 1.05
C THR A 15 -16.22 21.63 0.92
N THR A 16 -15.58 20.47 1.02
CA THR A 16 -16.27 19.19 1.07
C THR A 16 -16.93 19.03 2.44
N PRO A 17 -18.23 18.71 2.52
CA PRO A 17 -18.86 18.36 3.79
C PRO A 17 -18.14 17.14 4.35
N CYS A 18 -17.33 17.35 5.40
CA CYS A 18 -16.81 16.25 6.19
C CYS A 18 -18.01 15.46 6.72
N LEU A 19 -17.97 14.13 6.58
CA LEU A 19 -18.75 13.27 7.46
C LEU A 19 -18.45 13.72 8.89
N ASP A 20 -19.48 13.88 9.73
CA ASP A 20 -19.34 14.33 11.12
C ASP A 20 -18.80 13.18 11.99
N MET A 21 -17.60 12.73 11.65
CA MET A 21 -16.85 11.69 12.32
C MET A 21 -15.65 12.35 12.97
N SER A 22 -15.55 12.18 14.28
CA SER A 22 -14.42 12.64 15.06
C SER A 22 -14.00 11.58 16.07
N ILE A 23 -12.71 11.45 16.26
CA ILE A 23 -12.10 10.63 17.31
C ILE A 23 -11.18 11.52 18.16
N ARG A 24 -10.84 11.06 19.36
CA ARG A 24 -9.76 11.65 20.13
C ARG A 24 -8.49 10.81 19.99
N ILE A 25 -7.39 11.50 19.73
CA ILE A 25 -6.05 10.92 19.69
C ILE A 25 -5.28 11.39 20.92
N PHE A 26 -4.95 10.47 21.81
CA PHE A 26 -4.18 10.73 23.02
C PHE A 26 -2.72 10.39 22.80
N PHE A 27 -1.81 11.34 23.05
CA PHE A 27 -0.37 11.10 22.99
C PHE A 27 0.16 11.03 24.42
N LYS A 28 0.59 9.86 24.93
CA LYS A 28 1.04 9.83 26.34
C LYS A 28 2.35 10.60 26.49
N GLY A 29 2.32 11.67 27.27
CA GLY A 29 3.41 12.63 27.40
C GLY A 29 3.03 14.03 26.92
N LEU A 30 1.93 14.16 26.17
CA LEU A 30 1.21 15.41 26.02
C LEU A 30 -0.01 15.30 26.94
N ASP A 31 -0.15 16.19 27.94
CA ASP A 31 -1.20 16.11 28.98
C ASP A 31 -2.65 16.33 28.47
N ARG A 32 -2.89 16.11 27.18
CA ARG A 32 -4.16 16.31 26.49
C ARG A 32 -4.33 15.37 25.31
N GLY A 33 -5.58 15.00 25.03
CA GLY A 33 -5.98 14.40 23.75
C GLY A 33 -6.37 15.49 22.75
N TYR A 34 -6.22 15.21 21.47
CA TYR A 34 -6.61 16.11 20.37
C TYR A 34 -7.82 15.54 19.64
N ASN A 35 -8.77 16.40 19.30
CA ASN A 35 -9.90 16.02 18.46
C ASN A 35 -9.42 15.95 17.01
N ALA A 36 -9.46 14.75 16.43
CA ALA A 36 -9.18 14.51 15.04
C ALA A 36 -10.50 14.34 14.28
N ARG A 37 -10.71 15.12 13.24
CA ARG A 37 -11.89 15.04 12.38
C ARG A 37 -11.54 14.28 11.11
N TYR A 38 -12.44 13.40 10.69
CA TYR A 38 -12.29 12.69 9.42
C TYR A 38 -12.26 13.71 8.27
N TRP A 39 -11.28 13.53 7.39
CA TRP A 39 -11.09 14.39 6.24
C TRP A 39 -11.46 13.64 4.97
N SER A 40 -12.63 13.98 4.42
CA SER A 40 -13.07 13.45 3.14
C SER A 40 -12.17 14.00 2.02
N LEU A 41 -11.51 13.10 1.29
CA LEU A 41 -10.75 13.47 0.10
C LEU A 41 -11.68 14.16 -0.92
N PRO A 42 -11.28 15.29 -1.52
CA PRO A 42 -12.05 15.93 -2.58
C PRO A 42 -12.35 14.96 -3.73
N ASN A 43 -13.61 14.94 -4.18
CA ASN A 43 -14.14 14.02 -5.21
C ASN A 43 -14.17 12.54 -4.81
N HIS A 44 -14.16 12.22 -3.52
CA HIS A 44 -14.35 10.86 -3.02
C HIS A 44 -15.69 10.74 -2.29
N GLN A 45 -16.52 9.77 -2.68
CA GLN A 45 -17.86 9.58 -2.10
C GLN A 45 -17.94 8.41 -1.13
N GLU A 46 -17.06 7.41 -1.27
CA GLU A 46 -17.10 6.24 -0.39
C GLU A 46 -16.25 6.49 0.86
N PRO A 47 -16.82 6.36 2.07
CA PRO A 47 -16.03 6.43 3.28
C PRO A 47 -15.13 5.20 3.37
N PHE A 48 -13.93 5.40 3.90
CA PHE A 48 -13.11 4.33 4.46
C PHE A 48 -13.87 3.56 5.55
N GLU A 49 -13.34 2.41 5.98
CA GLU A 49 -13.87 1.72 7.14
C GLU A 49 -13.93 2.67 8.35
N PRO A 50 -15.11 2.83 8.99
CA PRO A 50 -15.28 3.84 10.01
C PRO A 50 -14.48 3.49 11.26
N LEU A 51 -13.59 4.39 11.68
CA LEU A 51 -12.92 4.29 12.97
C LEU A 51 -13.84 4.82 14.07
N LEU A 52 -14.36 3.92 14.90
CA LEU A 52 -15.36 4.22 15.93
C LEU A 52 -14.79 4.28 17.36
N THR A 53 -13.46 4.31 17.49
CA THR A 53 -12.79 4.35 18.79
C THR A 53 -11.76 5.47 18.86
N ASP A 54 -11.66 6.08 20.03
CA ASP A 54 -10.50 6.88 20.42
C ASP A 54 -9.25 5.99 20.45
N ILE A 55 -8.08 6.62 20.23
CA ILE A 55 -6.80 5.91 20.13
C ILE A 55 -5.71 6.56 20.97
N VAL A 56 -4.76 5.76 21.43
CA VAL A 56 -3.64 6.18 22.28
C VAL A 56 -2.30 5.86 21.59
N VAL A 57 -1.49 6.89 21.39
CA VAL A 57 -0.09 6.80 20.96
C VAL A 57 0.80 6.73 22.20
N PRO A 58 1.51 5.62 22.45
CA PRO A 58 1.99 5.29 23.77
C PRO A 58 3.12 6.18 24.29
N HIS A 59 4.16 6.59 23.57
CA HIS A 59 5.20 7.47 24.17
C HIS A 59 6.04 8.28 23.17
N SER A 60 6.10 7.84 21.91
CA SER A 60 7.03 8.37 20.91
C SER A 60 6.50 8.12 19.50
N LEU A 61 7.16 8.76 18.55
CA LEU A 61 6.95 8.53 17.13
C LEU A 61 8.18 7.84 16.54
N LEU A 62 7.96 7.12 15.46
CA LEU A 62 8.97 6.47 14.66
C LEU A 62 9.28 7.32 13.45
N PHE A 63 10.57 7.48 13.20
CA PHE A 63 11.12 8.30 12.16
C PHE A 63 11.84 7.42 11.14
N ASN A 64 11.50 7.56 9.86
CA ASN A 64 12.14 6.78 8.80
C ASN A 64 12.47 7.68 7.59
N ARG A 65 13.78 7.81 7.25
CA ARG A 65 14.23 8.45 6.00
C ARG A 65 14.31 7.42 4.88
N ALA A 66 14.28 7.90 3.64
CA ALA A 66 14.67 7.08 2.50
C ALA A 66 16.07 6.46 2.74
N GLY A 67 16.13 5.13 2.76
CA GLY A 67 17.36 4.36 2.99
C GLY A 67 17.69 4.08 4.45
N ASP A 68 16.93 4.61 5.41
CA ASP A 68 17.03 4.17 6.80
C ASP A 68 16.61 2.69 6.90
N ARG A 69 17.37 1.95 7.69
CA ARG A 69 17.24 0.49 7.83
C ARG A 69 16.32 0.08 8.97
N VAL A 70 16.25 0.92 9.98
CA VAL A 70 15.48 0.73 11.21
C VAL A 70 14.90 2.09 11.55
N PRO A 71 13.58 2.18 11.83
CA PRO A 71 13.00 3.43 12.28
C PRO A 71 13.67 3.93 13.58
N LYS A 72 13.87 5.24 13.68
CA LYS A 72 14.42 5.87 14.89
C LYS A 72 13.28 6.40 15.75
N GLU A 73 13.37 6.21 17.04
CA GLU A 73 12.41 6.78 17.97
C GLU A 73 12.68 8.28 18.18
N VAL A 74 11.63 9.09 18.13
CA VAL A 74 11.68 10.53 18.42
C VAL A 74 10.60 10.89 19.44
N THR A 75 10.95 11.76 20.39
CA THR A 75 9.98 12.23 21.39
C THR A 75 9.00 13.23 20.76
N PHE A 76 7.83 13.44 21.37
CA PHE A 76 6.88 14.45 20.89
C PHE A 76 7.45 15.87 20.89
N GLU A 77 8.33 16.17 21.84
CA GLU A 77 9.01 17.48 21.93
C GLU A 77 10.02 17.69 20.80
N GLN A 78 10.62 16.62 20.27
CA GLN A 78 11.45 16.68 19.07
C GLN A 78 10.60 16.72 17.81
N ALA A 79 9.54 15.91 17.77
CA ALA A 79 8.66 15.77 16.61
C ALA A 79 7.99 17.09 16.20
N LYS A 80 7.74 18.03 17.12
CA LYS A 80 7.08 19.30 16.76
C LYS A 80 7.79 20.15 15.71
N TYR A 81 9.11 19.98 15.57
CA TYR A 81 9.90 20.70 14.56
C TYR A 81 9.87 20.02 13.18
N TRP A 82 9.27 18.83 13.08
CA TRP A 82 9.05 18.18 11.79
C TRP A 82 7.99 18.91 10.98
N GLY A 83 8.19 18.94 9.67
CA GLY A 83 7.37 19.72 8.76
C GLY A 83 7.86 21.17 8.58
N VAL A 84 8.65 21.69 9.53
CA VAL A 84 9.33 22.98 9.43
C VAL A 84 10.69 22.82 8.75
N GLU A 85 11.42 21.75 9.07
CA GLU A 85 12.63 21.36 8.36
C GLU A 85 12.28 20.61 7.06
N ASP A 86 13.00 20.92 5.98
CA ASP A 86 12.80 20.24 4.71
C ASP A 86 13.44 18.84 4.74
N GLY A 87 12.63 17.80 4.56
CA GLY A 87 13.13 16.42 4.56
C GLY A 87 12.19 15.41 3.91
N ASP A 88 12.79 14.46 3.19
CA ASP A 88 12.10 13.29 2.63
C ASP A 88 12.00 12.20 3.71
N CYS A 89 11.15 12.47 4.69
CA CYS A 89 10.95 11.59 5.81
C CYS A 89 9.48 11.49 6.14
N ALA A 90 9.07 10.31 6.57
CA ALA A 90 7.74 10.08 7.09
C ALA A 90 7.83 9.82 8.58
N LEU A 91 6.90 10.41 9.31
CA LEU A 91 6.76 10.27 10.74
C LEU A 91 5.58 9.34 11.00
N TYR A 92 5.83 8.27 11.73
CA TYR A 92 4.87 7.21 11.98
C TYR A 92 4.62 7.11 13.49
N GLY A 93 3.42 6.72 13.89
CA GLY A 93 3.10 6.39 15.27
C GLY A 93 2.38 5.06 15.32
N GLN A 94 2.82 4.18 16.21
CA GLN A 94 2.00 3.05 16.62
C GLN A 94 0.95 3.57 17.61
N ALA A 95 -0.32 3.30 17.36
CA ALA A 95 -1.38 3.57 18.32
C ALA A 95 -2.18 2.31 18.61
N GLN A 96 -3.05 2.42 19.59
CA GLN A 96 -3.93 1.34 20.03
C GLN A 96 -5.26 1.93 20.47
N SER A 97 -6.34 1.18 20.29
CA SER A 97 -7.66 1.52 20.82
C SER A 97 -7.62 1.65 22.35
N LEU A 98 -8.63 2.32 22.95
CA LEU A 98 -8.67 2.52 24.40
C LEU A 98 -8.68 1.20 25.20
N ASP A 99 -9.27 0.15 24.64
CA ASP A 99 -9.31 -1.20 25.22
C ASP A 99 -8.06 -2.03 24.89
N GLY A 100 -7.16 -1.52 24.04
CA GLY A 100 -5.95 -2.20 23.58
C GLY A 100 -6.19 -3.35 22.60
N SER A 101 -7.42 -3.56 22.12
CA SER A 101 -7.78 -4.67 21.24
C SER A 101 -7.25 -4.51 19.82
N THR A 102 -7.18 -3.27 19.32
CA THR A 102 -6.81 -2.96 17.95
C THR A 102 -5.59 -2.06 17.92
N LYS A 103 -4.61 -2.39 17.08
CA LYS A 103 -3.40 -1.59 16.86
C LYS A 103 -3.49 -0.84 15.53
N PHE A 104 -3.02 0.39 15.51
CA PHE A 104 -3.07 1.28 14.35
C PHE A 104 -1.67 1.81 14.00
N CYS A 105 -1.45 2.08 12.73
CA CYS A 105 -0.32 2.85 12.21
C CYS A 105 -0.82 4.23 11.77
N LEU A 106 -0.24 5.29 12.34
CA LEU A 106 -0.53 6.68 12.02
C LEU A 106 0.64 7.25 11.23
N ARG A 107 0.40 7.77 10.03
CA ARG A 107 1.39 8.50 9.22
C ARG A 107 1.09 9.99 9.28
N PHE A 108 2.00 10.78 9.83
CA PHE A 108 1.79 12.19 10.13
C PHE A 108 2.44 13.11 9.10
N ILE A 109 1.74 14.20 8.79
CA ILE A 109 2.30 15.45 8.27
C ILE A 109 2.00 16.52 9.32
N LEU A 110 3.05 17.01 9.95
CA LEU A 110 2.99 18.05 10.98
C LEU A 110 3.15 19.43 10.34
N ASN A 111 2.68 20.49 11.03
CA ASN A 111 2.82 21.88 10.60
C ASN A 111 2.37 22.10 9.15
N VAL A 112 1.20 21.57 8.77
CA VAL A 112 0.72 21.53 7.38
C VAL A 112 0.77 22.91 6.71
N GLU A 113 0.49 23.98 7.44
CA GLU A 113 0.58 25.34 6.91
C GLU A 113 1.98 25.70 6.40
N GLU A 114 3.03 25.32 7.14
CA GLU A 114 4.44 25.52 6.74
C GLU A 114 4.79 24.65 5.53
N VAL A 115 4.35 23.40 5.53
CA VAL A 115 4.52 22.47 4.40
C VAL A 115 3.96 23.05 3.10
N MET A 116 2.84 23.75 3.18
CA MET A 116 2.16 24.35 2.03
C MET A 116 2.83 25.62 1.50
N ARG A 117 3.73 26.27 2.27
CA ARG A 117 4.42 27.51 1.85
C ARG A 117 5.47 27.26 0.76
N ASP A 118 6.19 26.14 0.84
CA ASP A 118 7.16 25.74 -0.18
C ASP A 118 6.76 24.44 -0.86
N ARG A 119 6.06 24.58 -1.99
CA ARG A 119 5.61 23.46 -2.82
C ARG A 119 6.74 22.68 -3.50
N LYS A 120 7.99 23.15 -3.43
CA LYS A 120 9.16 22.45 -3.98
C LYS A 120 9.87 21.59 -2.94
N SER A 121 9.59 21.82 -1.65
CA SER A 121 10.16 21.11 -0.51
C SER A 121 9.88 19.60 -0.60
N LEU A 122 10.80 18.79 -0.06
CA LEU A 122 10.63 17.36 0.12
C LEU A 122 9.46 17.06 1.05
N THR A 123 9.27 17.87 2.10
CA THR A 123 8.14 17.73 3.02
C THR A 123 6.79 17.87 2.30
N PHE A 124 6.66 18.84 1.38
CA PHE A 124 5.46 18.98 0.55
C PHE A 124 5.25 17.75 -0.35
N ARG A 125 6.33 17.17 -0.90
CA ARG A 125 6.22 15.92 -1.66
C ARG A 125 5.72 14.78 -0.80
N THR A 126 6.19 14.63 0.43
CA THR A 126 5.68 13.62 1.39
C THR A 126 4.20 13.83 1.67
N TYR A 127 3.77 15.08 1.87
CA TYR A 127 2.35 15.42 2.01
C TYR A 127 1.54 14.97 0.78
N VAL A 128 1.97 15.31 -0.43
CA VAL A 128 1.31 14.89 -1.67
C VAL A 128 1.28 13.36 -1.81
N ARG A 129 2.36 12.67 -1.46
CA ARG A 129 2.43 11.20 -1.48
C ARG A 129 1.41 10.58 -0.52
N LEU A 130 1.27 11.12 0.70
CA LEU A 130 0.25 10.66 1.65
C LEU A 130 -1.17 10.76 1.08
N LEU A 131 -1.49 11.88 0.41
CA LEU A 131 -2.80 12.05 -0.22
C LEU A 131 -3.02 11.11 -1.40
N LYS A 132 -2.00 10.92 -2.24
CA LYS A 132 -2.04 9.99 -3.38
C LYS A 132 -2.28 8.57 -2.92
N ASP A 133 -1.55 8.14 -1.89
CA ASP A 133 -1.69 6.81 -1.30
C ASP A 133 -3.10 6.57 -0.75
N ALA A 134 -3.61 7.48 0.09
CA ALA A 134 -4.97 7.38 0.62
C ALA A 134 -6.02 7.33 -0.50
N ARG A 135 -5.88 8.17 -1.53
CA ARG A 135 -6.80 8.17 -2.69
C ARG A 135 -6.71 6.89 -3.50
N PHE A 136 -5.50 6.34 -3.68
CA PHE A 136 -5.33 5.10 -4.41
C PHE A 136 -5.98 3.95 -3.66
N HIS A 137 -5.77 3.91 -2.35
CA HIS A 137 -6.33 2.89 -1.47
C HIS A 137 -7.86 2.90 -1.51
N SER A 138 -8.48 4.06 -1.27
CA SER A 138 -9.94 4.19 -1.28
C SER A 138 -10.60 3.87 -2.62
N LYS A 139 -9.90 4.15 -3.72
CA LYS A 139 -10.44 3.94 -5.08
C LYS A 139 -10.22 2.52 -5.58
N HIS A 140 -9.10 1.91 -5.21
CA HIS A 140 -8.64 0.69 -5.86
C HIS A 140 -8.51 -0.49 -4.92
N LEU A 141 -8.21 -0.30 -3.63
CA LEU A 141 -7.76 -1.38 -2.75
C LEU A 141 -8.79 -1.83 -1.71
N VAL A 142 -9.99 -1.26 -1.67
CA VAL A 142 -11.02 -1.58 -0.67
C VAL A 142 -11.27 -3.09 -0.54
N LYS A 143 -11.32 -3.82 -1.66
CA LYS A 143 -11.57 -5.28 -1.64
C LYS A 143 -10.32 -6.12 -1.30
N ALA A 144 -9.14 -5.50 -1.26
CA ALA A 144 -7.87 -6.13 -0.91
C ALA A 144 -7.47 -5.87 0.56
N GLU A 145 -8.22 -5.01 1.26
CA GLU A 145 -8.01 -4.72 2.68
C GLU A 145 -8.13 -5.98 3.53
N GLY A 146 -7.23 -6.13 4.51
CA GLY A 146 -7.14 -7.29 5.38
C GLY A 146 -6.55 -8.55 4.72
N LEU A 147 -6.48 -8.60 3.39
CA LEU A 147 -5.93 -9.75 2.66
C LEU A 147 -4.42 -9.60 2.39
N PHE A 148 -4.03 -8.56 1.66
CA PHE A 148 -2.63 -8.24 1.37
C PHE A 148 -2.35 -6.73 1.40
N VAL A 149 -3.36 -5.93 1.77
CA VAL A 149 -3.27 -4.49 2.00
C VAL A 149 -3.83 -4.23 3.41
N PRO A 150 -3.24 -3.35 4.22
CA PRO A 150 -3.83 -3.02 5.52
C PRO A 150 -5.18 -2.35 5.35
N VAL A 151 -6.07 -2.56 6.32
CA VAL A 151 -7.29 -1.74 6.44
C VAL A 151 -6.89 -0.27 6.57
N HIS A 152 -7.53 0.62 5.80
CA HIS A 152 -7.27 2.06 5.88
C HIS A 152 -8.48 2.77 6.46
N TYR A 153 -8.28 3.47 7.57
CA TYR A 153 -9.33 4.16 8.33
C TYR A 153 -9.46 5.65 7.96
N GLY A 154 -8.78 6.06 6.89
CA GLY A 154 -8.91 7.37 6.28
C GLY A 154 -7.83 8.38 6.67
N LEU A 155 -8.06 9.60 6.19
CA LEU A 155 -7.27 10.78 6.53
C LEU A 155 -7.99 11.57 7.62
N TRP A 156 -7.22 12.12 8.54
CA TRP A 156 -7.73 12.82 9.71
C TRP A 156 -6.98 14.13 9.89
N LEU A 157 -7.72 15.17 10.26
CA LEU A 157 -7.21 16.51 10.53
C LEU A 157 -7.33 16.81 12.02
N MET A 158 -6.26 17.32 12.63
CA MET A 158 -6.27 17.74 14.02
C MET A 158 -5.57 19.09 14.19
N GLU A 159 -6.15 19.93 15.03
CA GLU A 159 -5.55 21.19 15.48
C GLU A 159 -4.83 20.93 16.81
N THR A 160 -3.51 21.08 16.80
CA THR A 160 -2.67 20.78 17.98
C THR A 160 -2.10 22.02 18.68
N GLY A 161 -2.47 23.21 18.19
CA GLY A 161 -2.02 24.50 18.72
C GLY A 161 -0.50 24.60 18.72
N ASP A 162 0.07 25.07 19.83
CA ASP A 162 1.51 25.33 20.01
C ASP A 162 2.41 24.07 19.94
N TRP A 163 1.82 22.86 19.85
CA TRP A 163 2.62 21.66 19.65
C TRP A 163 3.06 21.58 18.18
N ALA A 164 2.19 21.21 17.25
CA ALA A 164 2.55 20.96 15.85
C ALA A 164 1.60 21.66 14.86
N GLY A 165 0.91 22.71 15.32
CA GLY A 165 -0.08 23.45 14.52
C GLY A 165 -1.16 22.53 13.96
N ASN A 166 -1.41 22.67 12.66
CA ASN A 166 -2.30 21.79 11.91
C ASN A 166 -1.58 20.51 11.49
N VAL A 167 -2.19 19.36 11.83
CA VAL A 167 -1.65 18.03 11.53
C VAL A 167 -2.63 17.26 10.67
N VAL A 168 -2.12 16.64 9.61
CA VAL A 168 -2.83 15.62 8.82
C VAL A 168 -2.25 14.27 9.22
N CYS A 169 -3.08 13.26 9.43
CA CYS A 169 -2.61 11.88 9.52
C CYS A 169 -3.44 10.89 8.70
N SER A 170 -2.77 9.90 8.11
CA SER A 170 -3.41 8.69 7.59
C SER A 170 -3.39 7.63 8.67
N ILE A 171 -4.53 6.99 8.92
CA ILE A 171 -4.65 5.91 9.89
C ILE A 171 -4.90 4.60 9.14
N THR A 172 -4.08 3.59 9.44
CA THR A 172 -4.16 2.23 8.88
C THR A 172 -4.07 1.21 10.00
N GLN A 173 -4.41 -0.05 9.71
CA GLN A 173 -4.08 -1.17 10.59
C GLN A 173 -2.57 -1.21 10.84
N TRP A 174 -2.17 -1.48 12.09
CA TRP A 174 -0.77 -1.79 12.38
C TRP A 174 -0.45 -3.18 11.86
N CYS A 175 0.57 -3.28 11.01
CA CYS A 175 0.94 -4.53 10.35
C CYS A 175 2.34 -5.02 10.70
N GLY A 176 2.96 -4.51 11.77
CA GLY A 176 4.25 -5.00 12.26
C GLY A 176 5.48 -4.40 11.58
N LYS A 177 6.39 -5.24 11.07
CA LYS A 177 7.76 -4.87 10.67
C LYS A 177 8.02 -5.09 9.19
N SER A 178 8.84 -4.23 8.58
CA SER A 178 9.15 -4.36 7.16
C SER A 178 10.07 -5.56 6.84
N TRP A 179 9.93 -6.15 5.66
CA TRP A 179 10.83 -7.22 5.17
C TRP A 179 12.28 -6.75 5.07
N ASN A 180 12.52 -5.46 4.77
CA ASN A 180 13.88 -4.89 4.78
C ASN A 180 14.54 -4.95 6.18
N GLU A 181 13.76 -4.90 7.26
CA GLU A 181 14.23 -5.13 8.63
C GLU A 181 14.42 -6.64 8.90
N LEU A 182 13.40 -7.44 8.60
CA LEU A 182 13.34 -8.87 8.96
C LEU A 182 14.27 -9.76 8.14
N SER A 183 14.56 -9.42 6.90
CA SER A 183 15.51 -10.14 6.04
C SER A 183 16.95 -10.15 6.57
N ARG A 184 17.22 -9.46 7.68
CA ARG A 184 18.52 -9.44 8.36
C ARG A 184 18.52 -10.21 9.69
N THR A 185 17.42 -10.87 10.03
CA THR A 185 17.29 -11.70 11.21
C THR A 185 17.18 -13.18 10.82
N ASP A 186 16.90 -14.04 11.79
CA ASP A 186 16.53 -15.44 11.59
C ASP A 186 15.22 -15.62 10.80
N MET A 187 14.42 -14.56 10.65
CA MET A 187 13.21 -14.58 9.82
C MET A 187 13.50 -14.50 8.32
N ASN A 188 14.75 -14.34 7.90
CA ASN A 188 15.14 -14.49 6.50
C ASN A 188 15.16 -15.96 6.07
N THR A 189 13.99 -16.58 6.04
CA THR A 189 13.78 -17.95 5.59
C THR A 189 13.31 -17.98 4.14
N GLU A 190 13.50 -19.13 3.49
CA GLU A 190 12.96 -19.36 2.15
C GLU A 190 11.43 -19.23 2.13
N ALA A 191 10.75 -19.77 3.14
CA ALA A 191 9.29 -19.67 3.27
C ALA A 191 8.80 -18.22 3.38
N ASN A 192 9.49 -17.36 4.14
CA ASN A 192 9.16 -15.95 4.24
C ASN A 192 9.50 -15.17 2.96
N SER A 193 10.55 -15.57 2.23
CA SER A 193 10.85 -15.01 0.92
C SER A 193 9.74 -15.37 -0.10
N ILE A 194 9.25 -16.61 -0.06
CA ILE A 194 8.12 -17.07 -0.88
C ILE A 194 6.86 -16.29 -0.54
N LEU A 195 6.61 -16.02 0.74
CA LEU A 195 5.51 -15.17 1.19
C LEU A 195 5.59 -13.76 0.57
N VAL A 196 6.76 -13.12 0.53
CA VAL A 196 6.94 -11.81 -0.15
C VAL A 196 6.58 -11.90 -1.63
N GLY A 197 7.13 -12.91 -2.33
CA GLY A 197 6.82 -13.13 -3.75
C GLY A 197 5.32 -13.33 -3.99
N ARG A 198 4.69 -14.15 -3.16
CA ARG A 198 3.26 -14.43 -3.18
C ARG A 198 2.41 -13.19 -2.99
N THR A 199 2.71 -12.35 -1.98
CA THR A 199 1.95 -11.12 -1.71
C THR A 199 2.01 -10.17 -2.92
N LEU A 200 3.16 -10.07 -3.60
CA LEU A 200 3.30 -9.27 -4.82
C LEU A 200 2.58 -9.90 -6.02
N GLU A 201 2.54 -11.23 -6.15
CA GLU A 201 1.68 -11.89 -7.15
C GLU A 201 0.21 -11.51 -6.96
N MET A 202 -0.29 -11.51 -5.71
CA MET A 202 -1.68 -11.15 -5.40
C MET A 202 -1.99 -9.71 -5.85
N LEU A 203 -1.06 -8.77 -5.65
CA LEU A 203 -1.22 -7.39 -6.12
C LEU A 203 -1.34 -7.31 -7.65
N HIS A 204 -0.54 -8.07 -8.37
CA HIS A 204 -0.58 -8.08 -9.84
C HIS A 204 -1.81 -8.80 -10.39
N ASP A 205 -2.27 -9.86 -9.74
CA ASP A 205 -3.52 -10.54 -10.09
C ASP A 205 -4.74 -9.65 -9.81
N TYR A 206 -4.61 -8.75 -8.83
CA TYR A 206 -5.55 -7.67 -8.56
C TYR A 206 -5.48 -6.50 -9.56
N GLY A 207 -4.55 -6.54 -10.52
CA GLY A 207 -4.43 -5.55 -11.59
C GLY A 207 -3.73 -4.26 -11.15
N VAL A 208 -2.82 -4.34 -10.18
CA VAL A 208 -2.02 -3.19 -9.71
C VAL A 208 -0.52 -3.47 -9.86
N THR A 209 0.22 -2.46 -10.31
CA THR A 209 1.68 -2.38 -10.14
C THR A 209 2.00 -1.42 -9.02
N HIS A 210 2.97 -1.74 -8.16
CA HIS A 210 3.32 -0.89 -7.04
C HIS A 210 4.20 0.30 -7.47
N GLY A 211 5.12 0.09 -8.42
CA GLY A 211 6.02 1.13 -8.94
C GLY A 211 7.18 1.50 -8.01
N GLY A 212 7.05 1.21 -6.70
CA GLY A 212 8.08 1.45 -5.68
C GLY A 212 8.97 0.24 -5.32
N VAL A 213 8.68 -0.97 -5.82
CA VAL A 213 9.38 -2.21 -5.40
C VAL A 213 10.70 -2.44 -6.17
N VAL A 214 10.88 -1.75 -7.30
CA VAL A 214 11.92 -2.02 -8.31
C VAL A 214 13.33 -1.55 -7.90
N HIS A 215 13.47 -0.64 -6.94
CA HIS A 215 14.78 -0.10 -6.58
C HIS A 215 15.42 -0.80 -5.37
N ARG A 216 16.50 -1.56 -5.64
CA ARG A 216 17.55 -1.97 -4.69
C ARG A 216 17.16 -2.98 -3.60
N ALA A 217 16.29 -3.95 -3.90
CA ALA A 217 15.84 -4.94 -2.92
C ALA A 217 15.26 -4.29 -1.64
N ASP A 218 14.78 -3.04 -1.74
CA ASP A 218 14.21 -2.31 -0.61
C ASP A 218 12.73 -2.66 -0.49
N PHE A 219 12.47 -3.89 -0.05
CA PHE A 219 11.15 -4.39 0.29
C PHE A 219 10.62 -3.77 1.59
N ARG A 220 10.92 -2.50 1.86
CA ARG A 220 10.40 -1.74 3.00
C ARG A 220 8.88 -1.57 2.97
N HIS A 221 8.30 -1.68 1.78
CA HIS A 221 6.86 -1.59 1.53
C HIS A 221 6.11 -2.88 1.86
N LEU A 222 6.82 -3.96 2.16
CA LEU A 222 6.26 -5.24 2.54
C LEU A 222 6.37 -5.37 4.06
N ILE A 223 5.25 -5.41 4.77
CA ILE A 223 5.19 -5.40 6.22
C ILE A 223 4.61 -6.73 6.71
N PHE A 224 5.31 -7.38 7.64
CA PHE A 224 4.92 -8.63 8.28
C PHE A 224 4.33 -8.34 9.64
N ASP A 225 3.10 -8.81 9.87
CA ASP A 225 2.42 -8.65 11.15
C ASP A 225 2.88 -9.72 12.14
N VAL A 226 4.09 -9.51 12.65
CA VAL A 226 4.74 -10.39 13.64
C VAL A 226 4.04 -10.39 15.00
N ASP A 227 3.08 -9.48 15.20
CA ASP A 227 2.29 -9.36 16.42
C ASP A 227 0.85 -9.86 16.22
N ALA A 228 0.53 -10.48 15.08
CA ALA A 228 -0.81 -10.94 14.75
C ALA A 228 -1.35 -11.88 15.85
N PRO A 229 -2.59 -11.68 16.34
CA PRO A 229 -3.18 -12.57 17.34
C PRO A 229 -3.21 -14.02 16.86
N GLY A 230 -2.79 -14.95 17.73
CA GLY A 230 -2.78 -16.38 17.42
C GLY A 230 -1.54 -16.87 16.66
N LEU A 231 -0.64 -15.97 16.24
CA LEU A 231 0.59 -16.35 15.54
C LEU A 231 1.55 -17.09 16.49
N SER A 232 1.89 -18.32 16.12
CA SER A 232 2.87 -19.13 16.84
C SER A 232 4.31 -18.68 16.50
N ARG A 233 5.28 -19.11 17.31
CA ARG A 233 6.69 -18.87 16.98
C ARG A 233 7.08 -19.54 15.66
N ASP A 234 6.53 -20.71 15.35
CA ASP A 234 6.88 -21.44 14.13
C ASP A 234 6.30 -20.75 12.90
N ASP A 235 5.14 -20.10 13.02
CA ASP A 235 4.48 -19.38 11.94
C ASP A 235 5.31 -18.17 11.44
N LEU A 236 6.10 -17.58 12.36
CA LEU A 236 7.05 -16.51 12.05
C LEU A 236 8.15 -16.92 11.09
N PHE A 237 8.47 -18.22 11.01
CA PHE A 237 9.58 -18.74 10.19
C PHE A 237 9.10 -19.52 8.96
N ASN A 238 7.83 -19.92 8.94
CA ASN A 238 7.27 -20.84 7.95
C ASN A 238 6.35 -20.17 6.91
N GLY A 239 6.48 -18.85 6.68
CA GLY A 239 5.71 -18.15 5.65
C GLY A 239 4.21 -18.03 5.95
N GLN A 240 3.82 -18.17 7.21
CA GLN A 240 2.43 -18.08 7.67
C GLN A 240 2.09 -16.74 8.34
N THR A 241 3.09 -15.87 8.53
CA THR A 241 2.86 -14.52 9.04
C THR A 241 2.05 -13.70 8.03
N PRO A 242 1.01 -12.95 8.45
CA PRO A 242 0.32 -12.04 7.55
C PRO A 242 1.28 -11.01 6.97
N CYS A 243 1.22 -10.82 5.65
CA CYS A 243 2.13 -9.95 4.91
C CYS A 243 1.33 -8.94 4.07
N TYR A 244 1.62 -7.67 4.25
CA TYR A 244 0.87 -6.55 3.68
C TYR A 244 1.77 -5.65 2.85
N ILE A 245 1.19 -5.02 1.82
CA ILE A 245 1.85 -4.02 0.99
C ILE A 245 1.37 -2.62 1.42
N VAL A 246 2.29 -1.66 1.56
CA VAL A 246 2.01 -0.27 1.97
C VAL A 246 2.71 0.76 1.09
N ASP A 247 2.19 2.00 1.08
CA ASP A 247 2.69 3.15 0.30
C ASP A 247 2.52 2.99 -1.22
N PHE A 248 1.27 3.05 -1.64
CA PHE A 248 0.77 3.06 -3.02
C PHE A 248 0.78 4.46 -3.66
N ALA A 249 1.55 5.42 -3.12
CA ALA A 249 1.62 6.76 -3.70
C ALA A 249 2.10 6.78 -5.17
N GLU A 250 2.88 5.76 -5.57
CA GLU A 250 3.41 5.58 -6.94
C GLU A 250 2.74 4.42 -7.69
N ALA A 251 1.72 3.80 -7.09
CA ALA A 251 1.05 2.64 -7.67
C ALA A 251 0.18 3.03 -8.86
N ARG A 252 -0.06 2.04 -9.73
CA ARG A 252 -0.92 2.19 -10.92
C ARG A 252 -1.90 1.04 -10.99
N ALA A 253 -3.18 1.37 -11.08
CA ALA A 253 -4.26 0.42 -11.32
C ALA A 253 -4.42 0.13 -12.83
N GLY A 254 -5.17 -0.91 -13.18
CA GLY A 254 -5.36 -1.34 -14.56
C GLY A 254 -4.13 -2.01 -15.16
N HIS A 255 -3.21 -2.49 -14.32
CA HIS A 255 -2.06 -3.25 -14.76
C HIS A 255 -2.51 -4.60 -15.34
N ALA A 256 -2.47 -4.72 -16.66
CA ALA A 256 -2.66 -5.99 -17.34
C ALA A 256 -1.38 -6.84 -17.23
N CYS A 257 -1.14 -7.42 -16.06
CA CYS A 257 0.07 -8.21 -15.80
C CYS A 257 0.25 -9.30 -16.86
N THR A 258 1.38 -9.31 -17.56
CA THR A 258 1.69 -10.29 -18.62
C THR A 258 2.59 -11.42 -18.13
N ARG A 259 2.66 -11.64 -16.80
CA ARG A 259 3.50 -12.69 -16.21
C ARG A 259 3.11 -14.08 -16.71
N ARG A 260 4.10 -14.96 -16.88
CA ARG A 260 3.92 -16.33 -17.41
C ARG A 260 4.35 -17.41 -16.43
N LEU A 261 4.88 -16.99 -15.29
CA LEU A 261 5.37 -17.83 -14.21
C LEU A 261 4.93 -17.26 -12.85
N PRO A 262 4.76 -18.11 -11.83
CA PRO A 262 4.64 -17.68 -10.45
C PRO A 262 5.97 -17.09 -9.93
N VAL A 263 5.90 -16.30 -8.87
CA VAL A 263 7.08 -15.71 -8.21
C VAL A 263 7.52 -16.70 -7.13
N LEU A 264 8.25 -17.73 -7.57
CA LEU A 264 8.74 -18.83 -6.75
C LEU A 264 10.22 -19.09 -7.06
N PRO A 265 10.97 -19.80 -6.19
CA PRO A 265 12.29 -20.32 -6.53
C PRO A 265 12.24 -21.18 -7.80
N LEU A 266 13.07 -20.85 -8.78
CA LEU A 266 13.16 -21.50 -10.08
C LEU A 266 14.56 -22.08 -10.32
N ASP A 267 14.60 -23.14 -11.12
CA ASP A 267 15.81 -23.92 -11.38
C ASP A 267 16.74 -23.33 -12.46
N VAL A 268 16.46 -22.10 -12.91
CA VAL A 268 17.15 -21.44 -14.04
C VAL A 268 17.17 -19.91 -13.90
N LEU A 269 18.13 -19.30 -14.60
CA LEU A 269 18.16 -17.87 -14.89
C LEU A 269 17.18 -17.55 -16.01
N LEU A 270 16.30 -16.57 -15.75
CA LEU A 270 15.35 -16.06 -16.73
C LEU A 270 15.69 -14.62 -17.13
N ASN A 271 15.35 -14.26 -18.36
CA ASN A 271 15.29 -12.88 -18.77
C ASN A 271 13.90 -12.27 -18.45
N PRO A 272 13.79 -10.93 -18.33
CA PRO A 272 12.49 -10.30 -18.01
C PRO A 272 11.36 -10.61 -19.00
N LYS A 273 11.67 -10.95 -20.27
CA LYS A 273 10.65 -11.32 -21.27
C LYS A 273 10.07 -12.71 -21.01
N GLU A 274 10.85 -13.63 -20.45
CA GLU A 274 10.39 -14.96 -20.06
C GLU A 274 9.46 -14.89 -18.86
N VAL A 275 9.79 -14.05 -17.86
CA VAL A 275 8.91 -13.76 -16.72
C VAL A 275 7.62 -13.09 -17.18
N GLY A 276 7.72 -12.13 -18.10
CA GLY A 276 6.58 -11.44 -18.70
C GLY A 276 6.07 -10.24 -17.89
N CYS A 277 6.69 -9.88 -16.78
CA CYS A 277 6.42 -8.64 -16.05
C CYS A 277 7.74 -8.10 -15.48
N ALA A 278 8.09 -6.84 -15.78
CA ALA A 278 9.36 -6.25 -15.37
C ALA A 278 9.46 -6.14 -13.84
N GLU A 279 8.44 -5.58 -13.18
CA GLU A 279 8.42 -5.44 -11.71
C GLU A 279 8.58 -6.81 -11.02
N LEU A 280 7.87 -7.84 -11.46
CA LEU A 280 8.00 -9.18 -10.88
C LEU A 280 9.33 -9.86 -11.24
N ALA A 281 9.94 -9.58 -12.39
CA ALA A 281 11.27 -10.07 -12.72
C ALA A 281 12.33 -9.49 -11.76
N ASP A 282 12.22 -8.19 -11.46
CA ASP A 282 13.10 -7.52 -10.50
C ASP A 282 12.90 -8.05 -9.07
N VAL A 283 11.65 -8.39 -8.72
CA VAL A 283 11.32 -9.06 -7.44
C VAL A 283 11.99 -10.44 -7.38
N MET A 284 11.87 -11.26 -8.43
CA MET A 284 12.50 -12.58 -8.47
C MET A 284 14.02 -12.51 -8.36
N ASP A 285 14.66 -11.54 -9.02
CA ASP A 285 16.10 -11.30 -8.91
C ASP A 285 16.48 -10.89 -7.47
N SER A 286 15.72 -9.95 -6.89
CA SER A 286 15.95 -9.44 -5.54
C SER A 286 15.77 -10.51 -4.45
N LEU A 287 14.82 -11.43 -4.64
CA LEU A 287 14.58 -12.58 -3.76
C LEU A 287 15.52 -13.77 -4.04
N LYS A 288 16.39 -13.67 -5.07
CA LYS A 288 17.29 -14.74 -5.51
C LYS A 288 16.56 -16.02 -5.90
N PHE A 289 15.39 -15.88 -6.49
CA PHE A 289 14.57 -16.98 -6.97
C PHE A 289 15.04 -17.55 -8.31
N MET A 290 16.12 -17.02 -8.89
CA MET A 290 16.66 -17.52 -10.16
C MET A 290 18.04 -18.12 -9.97
N ASP A 291 18.24 -19.36 -10.45
CA ASP A 291 19.55 -19.99 -10.48
C ASP A 291 20.42 -19.41 -11.61
N THR A 292 21.27 -18.45 -11.25
CA THR A 292 22.23 -17.79 -12.15
C THR A 292 23.21 -18.73 -12.85
N SER A 293 23.36 -19.98 -12.38
CA SER A 293 24.29 -20.96 -12.96
C SER A 293 23.68 -21.77 -14.11
N ARG A 294 22.34 -21.82 -14.22
CA ARG A 294 21.62 -22.65 -15.19
C ARG A 294 20.85 -21.79 -16.18
N LYS A 295 20.96 -22.11 -17.46
CA LYS A 295 20.15 -21.47 -18.52
C LYS A 295 18.86 -22.23 -18.74
N LEU A 296 17.80 -21.52 -19.13
CA LEU A 296 16.56 -22.12 -19.57
C LEU A 296 16.81 -23.13 -20.71
N SER A 297 16.33 -24.37 -20.53
CA SER A 297 16.46 -25.43 -21.52
C SER A 297 15.26 -26.38 -21.46
N PRO A 298 14.97 -27.16 -22.53
CA PRO A 298 13.84 -28.11 -22.54
C PRO A 298 13.87 -29.19 -21.45
N LYS A 299 15.00 -29.37 -20.77
CA LYS A 299 15.13 -30.34 -19.67
C LYS A 299 14.68 -29.77 -18.32
N CYS A 300 14.62 -28.45 -18.18
CA CYS A 300 14.28 -27.78 -16.93
C CYS A 300 12.77 -27.78 -16.70
N GLU A 301 12.37 -27.80 -15.43
CA GLU A 301 10.97 -27.77 -15.04
C GLU A 301 10.32 -26.43 -15.40
N THR A 302 11.03 -25.33 -15.18
CA THR A 302 10.61 -23.98 -15.57
C THR A 302 10.26 -23.87 -17.06
N TYR A 303 10.98 -24.57 -17.94
CA TYR A 303 10.66 -24.59 -19.38
C TYR A 303 9.34 -25.31 -19.66
N LYS A 304 9.11 -26.45 -19.00
CA LYS A 304 7.86 -27.21 -19.14
C LYS A 304 6.67 -26.41 -18.61
N ALA A 305 6.85 -25.69 -17.50
CA ALA A 305 5.85 -24.79 -16.96
C ALA A 305 5.49 -23.67 -17.96
N LEU A 306 6.49 -23.02 -18.57
CA LEU A 306 6.26 -21.99 -19.61
C LEU A 306 5.54 -22.55 -20.84
N GLN A 307 5.96 -23.74 -21.33
CA GLN A 307 5.31 -24.40 -22.45
C GLN A 307 3.85 -24.74 -22.12
N TRP A 308 3.61 -25.31 -20.94
CA TRP A 308 2.26 -25.63 -20.49
C TRP A 308 1.39 -24.38 -20.39
N TYR A 309 1.92 -23.26 -19.88
CA TYR A 309 1.18 -22.00 -19.83
C TYR A 309 0.72 -21.54 -21.22
N ASP A 310 1.60 -21.59 -22.22
CA ASP A 310 1.27 -21.17 -23.58
C ASP A 310 0.21 -22.07 -24.22
N GLU A 311 0.37 -23.39 -24.07
CA GLU A 311 -0.55 -24.39 -24.59
C GLU A 311 -1.92 -24.32 -23.91
N TYR A 312 -1.92 -24.19 -22.58
CA TYR A 312 -3.14 -24.12 -21.77
C TYR A 312 -3.91 -22.82 -22.01
N SER A 313 -3.23 -21.67 -22.03
CA SER A 313 -3.86 -20.37 -22.36
C SER A 313 -4.47 -20.38 -23.76
N LYS A 314 -3.85 -21.08 -24.72
CA LYS A 314 -4.39 -21.23 -26.08
C LYS A 314 -5.61 -22.15 -26.12
N ALA A 315 -5.62 -23.23 -25.32
CA ALA A 315 -6.73 -24.17 -25.26
C ALA A 315 -7.96 -23.59 -24.54
N PHE A 316 -7.74 -22.71 -23.55
CA PHE A 316 -8.77 -22.10 -22.73
C PHE A 316 -8.66 -20.56 -22.75
N PRO A 317 -8.93 -19.91 -23.90
CA PRO A 317 -8.70 -18.48 -24.07
C PRO A 317 -9.61 -17.59 -23.21
N ASP A 318 -10.71 -18.15 -22.69
CA ASP A 318 -11.65 -17.44 -21.82
C ASP A 318 -11.18 -17.38 -20.35
N LEU A 319 -10.17 -18.18 -19.97
CA LEU A 319 -9.62 -18.13 -18.62
C LEU A 319 -8.72 -16.92 -18.42
N LYS A 320 -8.78 -16.35 -17.22
CA LYS A 320 -7.88 -15.27 -16.86
C LYS A 320 -6.48 -15.81 -16.66
N ARG A 321 -5.51 -14.94 -16.92
CA ARG A 321 -4.10 -15.28 -16.73
C ARG A 321 -3.77 -15.69 -15.30
N SER A 322 -4.36 -15.04 -14.30
CA SER A 322 -4.25 -15.42 -12.89
C SER A 322 -4.68 -16.87 -12.68
N ASP A 323 -5.81 -17.26 -13.27
CA ASP A 323 -6.37 -18.61 -13.14
C ASP A 323 -5.46 -19.65 -13.79
N VAL A 324 -4.91 -19.36 -14.97
CA VAL A 324 -3.93 -20.23 -15.62
C VAL A 324 -2.68 -20.41 -14.73
N LEU A 325 -2.22 -19.35 -14.06
CA LEU A 325 -1.04 -19.40 -13.19
C LEU A 325 -1.31 -20.15 -11.88
N LEU A 326 -2.54 -20.10 -11.35
CA LEU A 326 -2.97 -20.97 -10.25
C LEU A 326 -2.90 -22.45 -10.67
N GLY A 327 -3.40 -22.77 -11.87
CA GLY A 327 -3.26 -24.10 -12.47
C GLY A 327 -1.81 -24.54 -12.66
N GLN A 328 -0.97 -23.64 -13.16
CA GLN A 328 0.47 -23.89 -13.32
C GLN A 328 1.14 -24.19 -11.98
N ARG A 329 0.82 -23.40 -10.94
CA ARG A 329 1.32 -23.60 -9.57
C ARG A 329 0.94 -24.97 -9.04
N ALA A 330 -0.34 -25.33 -9.12
CA ALA A 330 -0.83 -26.63 -8.65
C ALA A 330 -0.20 -27.82 -9.41
N LYS A 331 0.14 -27.63 -10.69
CA LYS A 331 0.67 -28.70 -11.54
C LYS A 331 2.18 -28.91 -11.42
N PHE A 332 2.97 -27.84 -11.39
CA PHE A 332 4.43 -27.89 -11.43
C PHE A 332 5.11 -27.55 -10.11
N TYR A 333 4.37 -26.97 -9.16
CA TYR A 333 4.92 -26.44 -7.91
C TYR A 333 4.00 -26.83 -6.74
N SER A 334 3.54 -28.07 -6.72
CA SER A 334 2.52 -28.57 -5.77
C SER A 334 2.97 -28.58 -4.31
N GLU A 335 4.28 -28.58 -4.08
CA GLU A 335 4.93 -28.48 -2.77
C GLU A 335 4.99 -27.05 -2.24
N MET A 336 4.78 -26.05 -3.12
CA MET A 336 4.81 -24.64 -2.75
C MET A 336 3.46 -24.21 -2.18
N PRO A 337 3.43 -23.26 -1.23
CA PRO A 337 2.18 -22.72 -0.71
C PRO A 337 1.28 -22.19 -1.82
N SER A 338 -0.04 -22.40 -1.66
CA SER A 338 -1.03 -21.81 -2.55
C SER A 338 -0.95 -20.28 -2.50
N LEU A 339 -1.32 -19.64 -3.63
CA LEU A 339 -1.37 -18.18 -3.73
C LEU A 339 -2.47 -17.59 -2.82
N TYR A 340 -3.63 -18.26 -2.81
CA TYR A 340 -4.75 -17.97 -1.93
C TYR A 340 -5.02 -19.22 -1.09
N PRO A 341 -4.84 -19.17 0.25
CA PRO A 341 -5.01 -20.34 1.12
C PRO A 341 -6.35 -21.07 0.95
N GLU A 342 -7.42 -20.31 0.75
CA GLU A 342 -8.80 -20.81 0.68
C GLU A 342 -9.19 -21.36 -0.70
N LEU A 343 -8.32 -21.21 -1.70
CA LEU A 343 -8.62 -21.56 -3.09
C LEU A 343 -7.89 -22.84 -3.48
N HIS A 344 -8.66 -23.85 -3.85
CA HIS A 344 -8.18 -25.14 -4.30
C HIS A 344 -8.26 -25.27 -5.81
N VAL A 345 -7.30 -26.02 -6.36
CA VAL A 345 -7.18 -26.28 -7.79
C VAL A 345 -7.22 -27.77 -8.03
N SER A 346 -8.13 -28.22 -8.89
CA SER A 346 -8.14 -29.60 -9.39
C SER A 346 -8.29 -29.65 -10.91
N PHE A 347 -8.14 -30.84 -11.49
CA PHE A 347 -8.25 -31.06 -12.93
C PHE A 347 -9.26 -32.19 -13.20
N GLU A 348 -10.17 -31.99 -14.17
CA GLU A 348 -11.23 -32.97 -14.51
C GLU A 348 -10.70 -34.37 -14.88
N SER A 349 -9.48 -34.46 -15.41
CA SER A 349 -8.81 -35.68 -15.84
C SER A 349 -7.29 -35.55 -15.71
N PRO A 350 -6.55 -36.67 -15.57
CA PRO A 350 -5.09 -36.65 -15.43
C PRO A 350 -4.32 -36.34 -16.74
N GLY A 351 -4.92 -35.64 -17.71
CA GLY A 351 -4.31 -35.30 -19.01
C GLY A 351 -3.55 -33.97 -19.02
N GLU A 352 -2.66 -33.78 -20.01
CA GLU A 352 -1.83 -32.58 -20.13
C GLU A 352 -2.63 -31.27 -20.31
N CYS A 353 -3.82 -31.36 -20.89
CA CYS A 353 -4.73 -30.24 -21.18
C CYS A 353 -6.15 -30.47 -20.60
N SER A 354 -6.23 -31.05 -19.40
CA SER A 354 -7.51 -31.17 -18.72
C SER A 354 -8.00 -29.81 -18.23
N LYS A 355 -9.31 -29.56 -18.33
CA LYS A 355 -9.91 -28.35 -17.77
C LYS A 355 -9.70 -28.32 -16.25
N MET A 356 -9.23 -27.18 -15.77
CA MET A 356 -9.06 -26.87 -14.35
C MET A 356 -10.40 -26.51 -13.70
N ILE A 357 -10.59 -26.96 -12.47
CA ILE A 357 -11.69 -26.59 -11.59
C ILE A 357 -11.10 -25.83 -10.40
N LEU A 358 -11.56 -24.60 -10.22
CA LEU A 358 -11.29 -23.80 -9.03
C LEU A 358 -12.47 -23.93 -8.07
N TYR A 359 -12.20 -24.25 -6.81
CA TYR A 359 -13.23 -24.31 -5.77
C TYR A 359 -12.67 -23.83 -4.44
N ARG A 360 -13.56 -23.40 -3.55
CA ARG A 360 -13.23 -23.00 -2.18
C ARG A 360 -13.75 -24.04 -1.20
N ASP A 361 -13.21 -24.03 0.01
CA ASP A 361 -13.80 -24.82 1.08
C ASP A 361 -15.23 -24.36 1.36
N PRO A 362 -16.20 -25.29 1.50
CA PRO A 362 -17.63 -24.96 1.60
C PRO A 362 -18.01 -24.20 2.88
N ASP A 363 -17.13 -24.15 3.87
CA ASP A 363 -17.33 -23.42 5.13
C ASP A 363 -16.98 -21.92 5.01
N TRP A 364 -16.67 -21.42 3.81
CA TRP A 364 -16.28 -20.04 3.58
C TRP A 364 -17.46 -19.16 3.12
N ASP A 365 -17.70 -18.04 3.80
CA ASP A 365 -18.79 -17.10 3.47
C ASP A 365 -18.58 -16.45 2.09
N GLU A 366 -19.61 -16.50 1.23
CA GLU A 366 -19.54 -16.03 -0.17
C GLU A 366 -19.36 -14.51 -0.32
N GLU A 367 -19.59 -13.70 0.73
CA GLU A 367 -19.57 -12.24 0.64
C GLU A 367 -18.16 -11.63 0.54
N THR A 368 -17.11 -12.32 0.99
CA THR A 368 -15.71 -11.80 0.96
C THR A 368 -15.02 -12.06 -0.38
N VAL A 369 -15.77 -12.44 -1.41
CA VAL A 369 -15.21 -12.79 -2.71
C VAL A 369 -14.84 -11.52 -3.47
N LEU A 370 -13.54 -11.33 -3.65
CA LEU A 370 -13.01 -10.76 -4.89
C LEU A 370 -13.61 -11.55 -6.04
N SER A 371 -14.73 -11.09 -6.61
CA SER A 371 -15.05 -11.50 -7.96
C SER A 371 -13.87 -10.98 -8.77
N VAL A 372 -13.03 -11.91 -9.21
CA VAL A 372 -11.99 -11.62 -10.19
C VAL A 372 -12.64 -10.93 -11.41
N ASP A 373 -13.96 -11.07 -11.59
CA ASP A 373 -14.77 -10.37 -12.59
C ASP A 373 -14.90 -8.85 -12.34
N SER A 374 -14.95 -8.38 -11.09
CA SER A 374 -15.15 -6.95 -10.82
C SER A 374 -13.92 -6.06 -11.08
N ALA A 375 -12.71 -6.63 -11.17
CA ALA A 375 -11.53 -5.88 -11.59
C ALA A 375 -11.46 -5.72 -13.13
N ALA A 376 -12.18 -6.56 -13.89
CA ALA A 376 -12.11 -6.61 -15.35
C ALA A 376 -13.03 -5.61 -16.07
N ASP A 377 -14.06 -5.06 -15.40
CA ASP A 377 -14.92 -4.03 -15.98
C ASP A 377 -14.30 -2.63 -15.96
N TYR A 378 -13.11 -2.48 -15.37
CA TYR A 378 -12.35 -1.24 -15.44
C TYR A 378 -11.60 -1.16 -16.79
N ARG A 379 -12.34 -0.89 -17.87
CA ARG A 379 -11.72 -0.42 -19.11
C ARG A 379 -10.96 0.86 -18.79
N ALA A 380 -9.63 0.77 -18.85
CA ALA A 380 -8.77 1.94 -18.83
C ALA A 380 -9.23 2.87 -19.96
N ASP A 381 -9.85 3.99 -19.60
CA ASP A 381 -10.06 5.10 -20.51
C ASP A 381 -8.66 5.47 -21.02
N SER A 382 -8.44 5.29 -22.31
CA SER A 382 -7.13 5.34 -22.94
C SER A 382 -6.66 6.79 -23.07
N THR A 383 -6.37 7.43 -21.94
CA THR A 383 -5.62 8.68 -21.89
C THR A 383 -4.17 8.37 -21.62
N SER A 384 -3.31 8.79 -22.56
CA SER A 384 -1.85 8.73 -22.49
C SER A 384 -1.30 9.08 -21.09
N PRO A 385 -0.29 8.36 -20.58
CA PRO A 385 0.34 8.64 -19.28
C PRO A 385 1.08 9.98 -19.19
N GLU A 386 1.13 10.79 -20.25
CA GLU A 386 1.72 12.13 -20.23
C GLU A 386 0.82 13.22 -19.63
N THR A 387 -0.49 12.99 -19.41
CA THR A 387 -1.42 14.03 -18.92
C THR A 387 -1.71 14.01 -17.42
N VAL A 388 -1.07 13.14 -16.62
CA VAL A 388 -1.31 13.08 -15.16
C VAL A 388 -0.54 14.17 -14.40
N ALA A 389 0.57 14.68 -14.96
CA ALA A 389 1.22 15.88 -14.45
C ALA A 389 0.31 17.11 -14.62
N ASP A 390 -0.40 17.22 -15.76
CA ASP A 390 -1.31 18.33 -16.06
C ASP A 390 -2.61 18.29 -15.24
N HIS A 391 -3.04 17.13 -14.73
CA HIS A 391 -4.21 17.05 -13.85
C HIS A 391 -3.92 17.45 -12.40
N LEU A 392 -2.66 17.49 -11.97
CA LEU A 392 -2.30 18.15 -10.70
C LEU A 392 -2.38 19.67 -10.86
N ASP A 393 -2.03 20.24 -12.01
CA ASP A 393 -2.25 21.67 -12.32
C ASP A 393 -3.74 22.04 -12.37
N VAL A 394 -4.63 21.12 -12.76
CA VAL A 394 -6.10 21.36 -12.73
C VAL A 394 -6.69 21.26 -11.30
N VAL A 395 -6.11 20.42 -10.43
CA VAL A 395 -6.43 20.47 -8.99
C VAL A 395 -5.84 21.74 -8.36
N ASP A 396 -4.70 22.22 -8.86
CA ASP A 396 -4.05 23.46 -8.42
C ASP A 396 -4.85 24.72 -8.81
N ASP A 397 -5.48 24.73 -9.98
CA ASP A 397 -6.35 25.84 -10.42
C ASP A 397 -7.67 25.92 -9.65
N LYS A 398 -8.18 24.80 -9.12
CA LYS A 398 -9.38 24.77 -8.25
C LYS A 398 -9.07 25.03 -6.76
N LEU A 399 -7.79 25.02 -6.38
CA LEU A 399 -7.31 25.41 -5.04
C LEU A 399 -6.79 26.86 -4.99
N ARG A 400 -6.93 27.62 -6.09
CA ARG A 400 -6.65 29.06 -6.08
C ARG A 400 -7.57 29.77 -5.08
N LEU A 401 -6.94 30.46 -4.14
CA LEU A 401 -7.57 31.52 -3.34
C LEU A 401 -8.20 32.51 -4.33
N THR A 402 -9.51 32.74 -4.22
CA THR A 402 -10.08 34.00 -4.69
C THR A 402 -9.45 35.10 -3.85
N GLU A 403 -8.60 35.92 -4.46
CA GLU A 403 -8.12 37.15 -3.80
C GLU A 403 -9.36 37.95 -3.36
N PRO A 404 -9.40 38.47 -2.12
CA PRO A 404 -10.46 39.37 -1.73
C PRO A 404 -10.36 40.62 -2.62
N GLU A 405 -11.45 40.94 -3.34
CA GLU A 405 -11.56 42.21 -4.04
C GLU A 405 -11.29 43.34 -3.05
N ASP A 406 -10.32 44.20 -3.38
CA ASP A 406 -10.00 45.37 -2.57
C ASP A 406 -11.28 46.16 -2.31
N PRO A 407 -11.57 46.57 -1.05
CA PRO A 407 -12.67 47.48 -0.80
C PRO A 407 -12.35 48.77 -1.54
N VAL A 408 -13.14 49.06 -2.57
CA VAL A 408 -13.14 50.35 -3.27
C VAL A 408 -13.46 51.43 -2.24
N VAL A 409 -12.43 52.05 -1.68
CA VAL A 409 -12.58 53.25 -0.88
C VAL A 409 -12.96 54.36 -1.84
N ALA A 410 -14.25 54.63 -1.94
CA ALA A 410 -14.75 55.86 -2.51
C ALA A 410 -14.24 57.02 -1.65
N LEU A 411 -13.23 57.74 -2.14
CA LEU A 411 -12.85 59.04 -1.60
C LEU A 411 -13.78 60.12 -2.21
N PRO A 412 -14.08 61.18 -1.45
CA PRO A 412 -15.03 62.23 -1.84
C PRO A 412 -14.58 63.07 -3.04
#